data_AF-A0A7C5D8Q9-F1
#
_entry.id   AF-A0A7C5D8Q9-F1
#
_cell.length_a   1.000
_cell.length_b   1.000
_cell.length_c   1.000
_cell.angle_alpha   90.00
_cell.angle_beta   90.00
_cell.angle_gamma   90.00
#
_symmetry.space_group_name_H-M   'P 1'
#
loop_
_entity.id
_entity.type
_entity.pdbx_description
1 polymer ?
#
loop_
_entity_poly.entity_id
_entity_poly.type
_entity_poly.pdbx_seq_one_letter_code
_entity_poly.pdbx_strand_id
1 'polypeptide(L)'
;RIDFRQLVKDLAAIFKIRIELRQIGVRDYAKRLGGIGPCGRPFCCISFLHNFAPITLQVAKEQQVNLNPQKLSGACGRLMCCLAYEYDFYKDANTVYPQLEETIVTKSGKVKVISKDIFSKKITVRDNDGNVSQIDLDEYMKYNRKRWNIFPARRSE
;
A
#
# COMPACT_ATOMS: atom_id res chain seq x y z
N ARG A 1 -31.91 -8.58 4.09
CA ARG A 1 -31.72 -8.13 5.50
C ARG A 1 -32.43 -9.15 6.38
N ILE A 2 -31.72 -9.87 7.23
CA ILE A 2 -32.27 -10.97 8.04
C ILE A 2 -32.87 -10.37 9.31
N ASP A 3 -34.11 -10.72 9.66
CA ASP A 3 -34.79 -10.26 10.89
C ASP A 3 -34.58 -11.29 12.01
N PHE A 4 -33.91 -10.88 13.09
CA PHE A 4 -33.62 -11.73 14.26
C PHE A 4 -34.56 -11.46 15.45
N ARG A 5 -35.61 -10.64 15.30
CA ARG A 5 -36.49 -10.28 16.43
C ARG A 5 -37.15 -11.47 17.11
N GLN A 6 -37.56 -12.48 16.35
CA GLN A 6 -38.18 -13.68 16.92
C GLN A 6 -37.17 -14.48 17.77
N LEU A 7 -35.95 -14.68 17.25
CA LEU A 7 -34.87 -15.35 17.97
C LEU A 7 -34.53 -14.66 19.30
N VAL A 8 -34.53 -13.32 19.32
CA VAL A 8 -34.29 -12.56 20.57
C VAL A 8 -35.38 -12.83 21.61
N LYS A 9 -36.65 -12.91 21.19
CA LYS A 9 -37.77 -13.23 22.11
C LYS A 9 -37.63 -14.63 22.67
N ASP A 10 -37.32 -15.60 21.81
CA ASP A 10 -37.20 -17.01 22.21
C ASP A 10 -36.03 -17.17 23.22
N LEU A 11 -34.87 -16.56 22.95
CA LEU A 11 -33.72 -16.60 23.87
C LEU A 11 -34.02 -15.87 25.19
N ALA A 12 -34.69 -14.72 25.15
CA ALA A 12 -35.04 -13.97 26.36
C ALA A 12 -36.01 -14.75 27.26
N ALA A 13 -36.96 -15.49 26.67
CA ALA A 13 -37.88 -16.36 27.40
C ALA A 13 -37.16 -17.52 28.12
N ILE A 14 -36.13 -18.10 27.49
CA ILE A 14 -35.34 -19.21 28.06
C ILE A 14 -34.42 -18.71 29.17
N PHE A 15 -33.60 -17.69 28.89
CA PHE A 15 -32.52 -17.28 29.79
C PHE A 15 -32.96 -16.24 30.84
N LYS A 16 -34.15 -15.63 30.69
CA LYS A 16 -34.71 -14.62 31.60
C LYS A 16 -33.76 -13.44 31.89
N ILE A 17 -32.90 -13.10 30.93
CA ILE A 17 -31.96 -11.97 30.98
C ILE A 17 -32.16 -11.08 29.76
N ARG A 18 -31.71 -9.82 29.84
CA ARG A 18 -31.73 -8.90 28.71
C ARG A 18 -30.66 -9.31 27.69
N ILE A 19 -31.10 -9.71 26.50
CA ILE A 19 -30.21 -10.14 25.40
C ILE A 19 -30.19 -9.04 24.33
N GLU A 20 -28.99 -8.53 24.04
CA GLU A 20 -28.77 -7.56 22.96
C GLU A 20 -27.95 -8.21 21.84
N LEU A 21 -28.51 -8.27 20.64
CA LEU A 21 -27.76 -8.66 19.45
C LEU A 21 -27.07 -7.43 18.85
N ARG A 22 -25.75 -7.51 18.65
CA ARG A 22 -24.97 -6.50 17.95
C ARG A 22 -24.44 -7.07 16.64
N GLN A 23 -24.67 -6.36 15.55
CA GLN A 23 -24.04 -6.70 14.28
C GLN A 23 -22.58 -6.25 14.33
N ILE A 24 -21.67 -7.18 14.11
CA ILE A 24 -20.22 -6.93 14.10
C ILE A 24 -19.76 -6.97 12.64
N GLY A 25 -18.93 -6.00 12.23
CA GLY A 25 -18.36 -6.01 10.88
C GLY A 25 -17.41 -7.19 10.68
N VAL A 26 -17.23 -7.64 9.43
CA VAL A 26 -16.32 -8.76 9.11
C VAL A 26 -14.89 -8.53 9.60
N ARG A 27 -14.42 -7.27 9.59
CA ARG A 27 -13.09 -6.91 10.10
C ARG A 27 -13.04 -6.94 11.63
N ASP A 28 -14.07 -6.45 12.30
CA ASP A 28 -14.14 -6.46 13.77
C ASP A 28 -14.27 -7.89 14.30
N TYR A 29 -14.96 -8.76 13.55
CA TYR A 29 -14.98 -10.19 13.82
C TYR A 29 -13.57 -10.80 13.70
N ALA A 30 -12.85 -10.55 12.61
CA ALA A 30 -11.47 -11.01 12.45
C ALA A 30 -10.52 -10.42 13.53
N LYS A 31 -10.72 -9.16 13.92
CA LYS A 31 -9.99 -8.51 15.01
C LYS A 31 -10.23 -9.21 16.35
N ARG A 32 -11.50 -9.57 16.64
CA ARG A 32 -11.88 -10.24 17.88
C ARG A 32 -11.36 -11.67 17.96
N LEU A 33 -11.36 -12.39 16.84
CA LEU A 33 -10.83 -13.75 16.78
C LEU A 33 -9.31 -13.78 16.96
N GLY A 34 -8.60 -12.78 16.45
CA GLY A 34 -7.14 -12.87 16.40
C GLY A 34 -6.65 -13.67 15.21
N GLY A 35 -5.34 -13.60 15.00
CA GLY A 35 -4.66 -14.37 13.97
C GLY A 35 -3.38 -13.72 13.48
N ILE A 36 -2.71 -14.47 12.60
CA ILE A 36 -1.45 -14.09 11.98
C ILE A 36 -1.71 -13.78 10.51
N GLY A 37 -1.23 -12.62 10.04
CA GLY A 37 -1.32 -12.22 8.65
C GLY A 37 -0.32 -12.97 7.75
N PRO A 38 -0.41 -12.81 6.42
CA PRO A 38 0.52 -13.44 5.48
C PRO A 38 1.99 -13.01 5.70
N CYS A 39 2.22 -11.89 6.40
CA CYS A 39 3.54 -11.41 6.80
C CYS A 39 4.11 -12.10 8.05
N GLY A 40 3.42 -13.08 8.65
CA GLY A 40 3.87 -13.78 9.86
C GLY A 40 3.68 -13.00 11.16
N ARG A 41 3.09 -11.80 11.10
CA ARG A 41 2.80 -10.94 12.27
C ARG A 41 1.32 -11.02 12.67
N PRO A 42 0.96 -10.69 13.94
CA PRO A 42 -0.44 -10.56 14.33
C PRO A 42 -1.15 -9.54 13.44
N PHE A 43 -2.47 -9.68 13.26
CA PHE A 43 -3.21 -8.77 12.39
C PHE A 43 -2.97 -7.29 12.74
N CYS A 44 -2.67 -6.47 11.73
CA CYS A 44 -2.46 -5.02 11.86
C CYS A 44 -3.61 -4.36 12.65
N CYS A 45 -4.86 -4.82 12.48
CA CYS A 45 -6.06 -4.30 13.16
C CYS A 45 -6.14 -4.55 14.67
N ILE A 46 -5.36 -5.51 15.18
CA ILE A 46 -5.26 -5.86 16.60
C ILE A 46 -4.06 -5.17 17.22
N SER A 47 -2.94 -5.14 16.49
CA SER A 47 -1.66 -4.71 17.04
C SER A 47 -1.56 -3.20 17.21
N PHE A 48 -1.71 -2.42 16.14
CA PHE A 48 -1.46 -0.98 16.18
C PHE A 48 -2.46 -0.16 15.37
N LEU A 49 -3.03 -0.73 14.31
CA LEU A 49 -3.92 -0.01 13.39
C LEU A 49 -5.36 -0.06 13.90
N HIS A 50 -5.84 1.01 14.55
CA HIS A 50 -7.19 1.07 15.11
C HIS A 50 -8.18 1.82 14.23
N ASN A 51 -7.68 2.78 13.45
CA ASN A 51 -8.46 3.58 12.52
C ASN A 51 -8.15 3.15 11.09
N PHE A 52 -9.19 3.01 10.28
CA PHE A 52 -9.06 2.49 8.92
C PHE A 52 -9.70 3.44 7.92
N ALA A 53 -8.91 3.87 6.94
CA ALA A 53 -9.44 4.43 5.71
C ALA A 53 -9.99 3.31 4.81
N PRO A 54 -11.01 3.59 3.97
CA PRO A 54 -11.37 2.70 2.89
C PRO A 54 -10.18 2.57 1.92
N ILE A 55 -9.86 1.33 1.52
CA ILE A 55 -8.75 1.04 0.61
C ILE A 55 -9.33 0.80 -0.78
N THR A 56 -8.73 1.43 -1.78
CA THR A 56 -9.04 1.20 -3.20
C THR A 56 -7.94 0.36 -3.86
N LEU A 57 -8.24 -0.27 -4.99
CA LEU A 57 -7.23 -1.00 -5.77
C LEU A 57 -6.15 -0.08 -6.36
N GLN A 58 -6.40 1.23 -6.44
CA GLN A 58 -5.42 2.22 -6.88
C GLN A 58 -4.21 2.28 -5.92
N VAL A 59 -4.46 2.21 -4.61
CA VAL A 59 -3.40 2.16 -3.58
C VAL A 59 -2.43 1.01 -3.84
N ALA A 60 -2.96 -0.19 -4.13
CA ALA A 60 -2.14 -1.36 -4.44
C ALA A 60 -1.34 -1.20 -5.74
N LYS A 61 -1.91 -0.53 -6.74
CA LYS A 61 -1.25 -0.24 -8.02
C LYS A 61 -0.09 0.74 -7.85
N GLU A 62 -0.26 1.79 -7.04
CA GLU A 62 0.78 2.79 -6.77
C GLU A 62 1.95 2.23 -5.97
N GLN A 63 1.69 1.23 -5.13
CA GLN A 63 2.71 0.49 -4.39
C GLN A 63 3.36 -0.64 -5.19
N GLN A 64 2.96 -0.83 -6.46
CA GLN A 64 3.48 -1.86 -7.36
C GLN A 64 3.32 -3.29 -6.80
N VAL A 65 2.28 -3.51 -5.99
CA VAL A 65 1.95 -4.83 -5.45
C VAL A 65 1.19 -5.64 -6.49
N ASN A 66 1.41 -6.96 -6.51
CA ASN A 66 0.68 -7.87 -7.37
C ASN A 66 -0.84 -7.71 -7.21
N LEU A 67 -1.53 -7.41 -8.32
CA LEU A 67 -2.96 -7.12 -8.34
C LEU A 67 -3.88 -8.35 -8.20
N ASN A 68 -3.33 -9.50 -7.76
CA ASN A 68 -4.15 -10.69 -7.52
C ASN A 68 -4.99 -10.46 -6.23
N PRO A 69 -6.34 -10.46 -6.33
CA PRO A 69 -7.22 -10.17 -5.20
C PRO A 69 -7.04 -11.14 -4.03
N GLN A 70 -6.64 -12.40 -4.28
CA GLN A 70 -6.37 -13.38 -3.22
C GLN A 70 -5.16 -12.97 -2.36
N LYS A 71 -4.13 -12.39 -2.97
CA LYS A 71 -2.92 -11.92 -2.26
C LYS A 71 -3.13 -10.56 -1.60
N LEU A 72 -4.06 -9.75 -2.10
CA LEU A 72 -4.38 -8.43 -1.56
C LEU A 72 -5.41 -8.46 -0.42
N SER A 73 -6.15 -9.56 -0.29
CA SER A 73 -7.20 -9.71 0.71
C SER A 73 -6.63 -10.17 2.05
N GLY A 74 -7.01 -9.47 3.13
CA GLY A 74 -6.73 -9.94 4.49
C GLY A 74 -7.70 -11.03 4.92
N ALA A 75 -7.45 -11.61 6.10
CA ALA A 75 -8.29 -12.67 6.69
C ALA A 75 -9.77 -12.28 6.87
N CYS A 76 -10.07 -10.97 6.94
CA CYS A 76 -11.44 -10.46 7.00
C CYS A 76 -12.17 -10.42 5.65
N GLY A 77 -11.55 -10.87 4.55
CA GLY A 77 -12.13 -10.85 3.19
C GLY A 77 -12.17 -9.47 2.53
N ARG A 78 -11.54 -8.45 3.14
CA ARG A 78 -11.34 -7.11 2.56
C ARG A 78 -9.87 -6.88 2.26
N LEU A 79 -9.57 -5.85 1.45
CA LEU A 79 -8.19 -5.41 1.21
C LEU A 79 -7.41 -5.19 2.51
N MET A 80 -6.14 -5.57 2.49
CA MET A 80 -5.23 -5.47 3.64
C MET A 80 -5.10 -4.03 4.13
N CYS A 81 -5.36 -3.81 5.41
CA CYS A 81 -5.26 -2.49 6.03
C CYS A 81 -3.83 -1.93 6.09
N CYS A 82 -2.82 -2.79 6.01
CA CYS A 82 -1.43 -2.36 5.99
C CYS A 82 -1.07 -1.64 4.66
N LEU A 83 -1.82 -1.88 3.56
CA LEU A 83 -1.68 -1.11 2.31
C LEU A 83 -2.02 0.36 2.50
N ALA A 84 -3.09 0.67 3.25
CA ALA A 84 -3.42 2.07 3.56
C ALA A 84 -2.37 2.71 4.48
N TYR A 85 -1.85 1.95 5.45
CA TYR A 85 -0.82 2.44 6.36
C TYR A 85 0.48 2.82 5.64
N GLU A 86 0.90 2.01 4.66
CA GLU A 86 2.13 2.24 3.90
C GLU A 86 1.96 3.28 2.79
N TYR A 87 0.73 3.64 2.44
CA TYR A 87 0.44 4.46 1.27
C TYR A 87 1.16 5.81 1.26
N ASP A 88 1.12 6.55 2.36
CA ASP A 88 1.75 7.87 2.44
C ASP A 88 3.28 7.77 2.27
N PHE A 89 3.90 6.73 2.85
CA PHE A 89 5.32 6.47 2.67
C PHE A 89 5.68 6.21 1.20
N TYR A 90 4.90 5.37 0.50
CA TYR A 90 5.12 5.10 -0.92
C TYR A 90 4.88 6.34 -1.79
N LYS A 91 3.87 7.14 -1.45
CA LYS A 91 3.56 8.39 -2.16
C LYS A 91 4.71 9.37 -2.06
N ASP A 92 5.25 9.59 -0.87
CA ASP A 92 6.38 10.49 -0.65
C ASP A 92 7.64 9.95 -1.33
N ALA A 93 7.93 8.66 -1.21
CA ALA A 93 9.04 8.03 -1.91
C ALA A 93 8.92 8.19 -3.43
N ASN A 94 7.72 8.01 -4.00
CA ASN A 94 7.49 8.16 -5.44
C ASN A 94 7.79 9.56 -5.99
N THR A 95 7.83 10.60 -5.16
CA THR A 95 8.23 11.96 -5.60
C THR A 95 9.73 12.09 -5.85
N VAL A 96 10.52 11.26 -5.16
CA VAL A 96 11.99 11.31 -5.17
C VAL A 96 12.58 10.36 -6.21
N TYR A 97 11.92 9.23 -6.44
CA TYR A 97 12.38 8.21 -7.39
C TYR A 97 11.92 8.53 -8.82
N PRO A 98 12.69 8.11 -9.84
CA PRO A 98 12.27 8.24 -11.23
C PRO A 98 11.03 7.41 -11.52
N GLN A 99 10.32 7.76 -12.60
CA GLN A 99 9.22 6.94 -13.09
C GLN A 99 9.73 5.65 -13.74
N LEU A 100 8.89 4.61 -13.74
CA LEU A 100 9.20 3.39 -14.49
C LEU A 100 9.32 3.72 -15.98
N GLU A 101 10.24 3.05 -16.66
CA GLU A 101 10.57 3.24 -18.09
C GLU A 101 11.13 4.61 -18.46
N GLU A 102 11.33 5.50 -17.49
CA GLU A 102 12.02 6.77 -17.69
C GLU A 102 13.48 6.53 -18.10
N THR A 103 13.97 7.31 -19.06
CA THR A 103 15.38 7.26 -19.48
C THR A 103 16.17 8.26 -18.63
N ILE A 104 17.07 7.75 -17.79
CA ILE A 104 17.90 8.55 -16.90
C ILE A 104 19.36 8.53 -17.40
N VAL A 105 20.13 9.57 -17.05
CA VAL A 105 21.56 9.63 -17.35
C VAL A 105 22.34 9.13 -16.14
N THR A 106 23.16 8.12 -16.35
CA THR A 106 24.10 7.58 -15.36
C THR A 106 25.53 7.69 -15.88
N LYS A 107 26.53 7.30 -15.08
CA LYS A 107 27.95 7.25 -15.50
C LYS A 107 28.17 6.47 -16.79
N SER A 108 27.39 5.41 -17.02
CA SER A 108 27.51 4.51 -18.16
C SER A 108 26.72 4.99 -19.39
N GLY A 109 26.01 6.12 -19.29
CA GLY A 109 25.22 6.69 -20.38
C GLY A 109 23.72 6.73 -20.08
N LYS A 110 22.89 6.72 -21.14
CA LYS A 110 21.43 6.76 -21.04
C LYS A 110 20.89 5.36 -20.79
N VAL A 111 20.14 5.20 -19.69
CA VAL A 111 19.66 3.91 -19.21
C VAL A 111 18.18 4.01 -18.88
N LYS A 112 17.42 2.92 -19.05
CA LYS A 112 15.98 2.87 -18.76
C LYS A 112 15.71 2.27 -17.39
N VAL A 113 14.83 2.89 -16.61
CA VAL A 113 14.43 2.37 -15.30
C VAL A 113 13.47 1.18 -15.44
N ILE A 114 13.83 0.01 -14.91
CA ILE A 114 12.97 -1.19 -14.91
C ILE A 114 12.16 -1.28 -13.62
N SER A 115 12.80 -1.08 -12.48
CA SER A 115 12.18 -1.23 -11.17
C SER A 115 12.90 -0.37 -10.13
N LYS A 116 12.18 -0.07 -9.05
CA LYS A 116 12.71 0.68 -7.90
C LYS A 116 12.52 -0.15 -6.65
N ASP A 117 13.57 -0.21 -5.84
CA ASP A 117 13.53 -0.75 -4.50
C ASP A 117 13.61 0.43 -3.51
N ILE A 118 12.46 0.74 -2.92
CA ILE A 118 12.30 1.87 -1.99
C ILE A 118 12.99 1.58 -0.65
N PHE A 119 13.02 0.32 -0.21
CA PHE A 119 13.61 -0.06 1.07
C PHE A 119 15.13 -0.11 1.00
N SER A 120 15.68 -0.68 -0.09
CA SER A 120 17.13 -0.76 -0.28
C SER A 120 17.74 0.52 -0.85
N LYS A 121 16.93 1.53 -1.18
CA LYS A 121 17.36 2.77 -1.87
C LYS A 121 18.09 2.52 -3.19
N LYS A 122 17.66 1.49 -3.94
CA LYS A 122 18.27 1.09 -5.21
C LYS A 122 17.30 1.21 -6.36
N ILE A 123 17.83 1.50 -7.54
CA ILE A 123 17.08 1.56 -8.79
C ILE A 123 17.71 0.55 -9.74
N THR A 124 16.89 -0.32 -10.32
CA THR A 124 17.33 -1.29 -11.32
C THR A 124 17.13 -0.68 -12.69
N VAL A 125 18.21 -0.56 -13.46
CA VAL A 125 18.23 0.06 -14.77
C VAL A 125 18.67 -0.93 -15.84
N ARG A 126 18.23 -0.70 -17.07
CA ARG A 126 18.62 -1.44 -18.26
C ARG A 126 19.34 -0.52 -19.24
N ASP A 127 20.54 -0.94 -19.64
CA ASP A 127 21.29 -0.25 -20.69
C ASP A 127 20.75 -0.61 -22.08
N ASN A 128 21.16 0.13 -23.10
CA ASN A 128 20.79 -0.19 -24.50
C ASN A 128 21.28 -1.57 -24.95
N ASP A 129 22.36 -2.08 -24.35
CA ASP A 129 22.92 -3.41 -24.60
C ASP A 129 22.17 -4.54 -23.87
N GLY A 130 21.09 -4.21 -23.14
CA GLY A 130 20.27 -5.19 -22.42
C GLY A 130 20.81 -5.60 -21.05
N ASN A 131 21.98 -5.09 -20.65
CA ASN A 131 22.55 -5.32 -19.33
C ASN A 131 21.69 -4.67 -18.24
N VAL A 132 21.47 -5.42 -17.15
CA VAL A 132 20.71 -4.96 -15.99
C VAL A 132 21.70 -4.62 -14.88
N SER A 133 21.69 -3.36 -14.43
CA SER A 133 22.54 -2.88 -13.36
C SER A 133 21.71 -2.24 -12.23
N GLN A 134 22.25 -2.24 -11.02
CA GLN A 134 21.65 -1.58 -9.87
C GLN A 134 22.46 -0.34 -9.51
N ILE A 135 21.78 0.79 -9.36
CA ILE A 135 22.37 2.05 -8.93
C ILE A 135 21.74 2.50 -7.61
N ASP A 136 22.51 3.15 -6.76
CA ASP A 136 21.98 3.74 -5.53
C ASP A 136 21.24 5.06 -5.83
N LEU A 137 20.21 5.36 -5.05
CA LEU A 137 19.41 6.57 -5.18
C LEU A 137 20.26 7.85 -5.05
N ASP A 138 21.28 7.82 -4.19
CA ASP A 138 22.18 8.96 -3.99
C ASP A 138 23.02 9.26 -5.23
N GLU A 139 23.37 8.23 -6.00
CA GLU A 139 24.06 8.39 -7.27
C GLU A 139 23.12 9.01 -8.31
N TYR A 140 21.89 8.51 -8.41
CA TYR A 140 20.86 9.10 -9.26
C TYR A 140 20.62 10.59 -8.95
N MET A 141 20.51 10.94 -7.67
CA MET A 141 20.31 12.34 -7.26
C MET A 141 21.44 13.27 -7.68
N LYS A 142 22.69 12.79 -7.76
CA LYS A 142 23.83 13.62 -8.17
C LYS A 142 23.76 14.02 -9.64
N TYR A 143 23.41 13.06 -10.50
CA TYR A 143 23.36 13.28 -11.95
C TYR A 143 22.07 13.95 -12.42
N ASN A 144 20.98 13.76 -11.68
CA ASN A 144 19.66 14.27 -12.05
C ASN A 144 19.15 15.37 -11.12
N ARG A 145 20.05 16.13 -10.47
CA ARG A 145 19.65 17.38 -9.80
C ARG A 145 18.96 18.24 -10.85
N LYS A 146 17.62 18.30 -10.78
CA LYS A 146 16.85 19.34 -11.45
C LYS A 146 17.49 20.66 -11.05
N ARG A 147 18.23 21.25 -11.99
CA ARG A 147 18.71 22.63 -11.92
C ARG A 147 17.47 23.45 -11.59
N TRP A 148 17.39 23.96 -10.36
CA TRP A 148 16.28 24.81 -9.95
C TRP A 148 16.25 25.95 -10.96
N ASN A 149 15.21 25.99 -11.80
CA ASN A 149 14.94 27.15 -12.65
C ASN A 149 14.42 28.25 -11.71
N ILE A 150 15.36 28.96 -11.07
CA ILE A 150 15.12 30.11 -10.21
C ILE A 150 14.52 31.28 -11.01
N PHE A 151 14.56 31.21 -12.34
CA PHE A 151 13.94 32.20 -13.21
C PHE A 151 12.70 31.62 -13.90
N PRO A 152 11.49 32.13 -13.64
CA PRO A 152 10.33 31.81 -14.46
C PRO A 152 10.61 32.25 -15.90
N ALA A 153 10.26 31.40 -16.87
CA ALA A 153 10.38 31.73 -18.28
C ALA A 153 9.60 33.03 -18.56
N ARG A 154 10.32 34.06 -19.02
CA ARG A 154 9.76 35.35 -19.43
C ARG A 154 8.69 35.05 -20.48
N ARG A 155 7.41 35.30 -20.17
CA ARG A 155 6.34 35.29 -21.19
C ARG A 155 6.77 36.26 -22.28
N SER A 156 7.09 35.76 -23.47
CA SER A 156 7.09 36.57 -24.68
C SER A 156 5.63 36.82 -25.04
N GLU A 157 5.30 38.10 -25.15
CA GLU A 157 4.03 38.62 -25.68
C GLU A 157 3.70 38.07 -27.07
#